data_AF-A0A7D4B1H0-F1
#
_entry.id   AF-A0A7D4B1H0-F1
#
_cell.length_a   1.000
_cell.length_b   1.000
_cell.length_c   1.000
_cell.angle_alpha   90.00
_cell.angle_beta   90.00
_cell.angle_gamma   90.00
#
_symmetry.space_group_name_H-M   'P 1'
#
loop_
_entity.id
_entity.type
_entity.pdbx_description
1 polymer ?
#
loop_
_entity_poly.entity_id
_entity_poly.type
_entity_poly.pdbx_seq_one_letter_code
_entity_poly.pdbx_strand_id
1 'polypeptide(L)'
;MSKRQLTTRQQLRKELKEAEAGSVLQSELTTVLASMAIPIMKSIPTLLKLVKSATTQAAKHHAAKLLAATKDPRIIRPLLQAAAAPENEGYQSGYLWPLELHNFDCTAFLPQFVNLLLTRTGFDEVTWVCIELIRKMKGPFEPAVARKCIRKLLAEINQPLASKELIATHANRLEAADRIMCTYFNQTARTYWAKWNKGESVTEEQ
;
A
#
# COMPACT_ATOMS: atom_id res chain seq x y z
N MET A 1 7.14 -17.05 27.84
CA MET A 1 8.35 -16.26 27.52
C MET A 1 8.10 -15.47 26.25
N SER A 2 8.07 -14.14 26.30
CA SER A 2 7.87 -13.29 25.12
C SER A 2 9.15 -13.29 24.28
N LYS A 3 9.08 -13.81 23.04
CA LYS A 3 10.19 -13.70 22.07
C LYS A 3 10.35 -12.22 21.73
N ARG A 4 11.39 -11.58 22.26
CA ARG A 4 11.73 -10.18 21.96
C ARG A 4 11.87 -10.02 20.44
N GLN A 5 10.98 -9.25 19.81
CA GLN A 5 11.03 -9.00 18.38
C GLN A 5 12.32 -8.25 18.04
N LEU A 6 13.04 -8.74 17.02
CA LEU A 6 14.27 -8.11 16.53
C LEU A 6 13.91 -6.82 15.78
N THR A 7 14.70 -5.76 15.99
CA THR A 7 14.60 -4.55 15.18
C THR A 7 14.98 -4.84 13.72
N THR A 8 14.51 -4.02 12.77
CA THR A 8 14.86 -4.16 11.34
C THR A 8 16.37 -4.29 11.11
N ARG A 9 17.18 -3.52 11.85
CA ARG A 9 18.65 -3.59 11.77
C ARG A 9 19.23 -4.89 12.30
N GLN A 10 18.65 -5.44 13.38
CA GLN A 10 19.10 -6.70 13.95
C GLN A 10 18.73 -7.87 13.04
N GLN A 11 17.52 -7.85 12.46
CA GLN A 11 17.08 -8.85 11.49
C GLN A 11 17.97 -8.84 10.24
N LEU A 12 18.23 -7.66 9.67
CA LEU A 12 19.14 -7.51 8.52
C LEU A 12 20.55 -8.04 8.81
N ARG A 13 21.11 -7.73 9.99
CA ARG A 13 22.43 -8.23 10.40
C ARG A 13 22.46 -9.73 10.61
N LYS A 14 21.37 -10.31 11.08
CA LYS A 14 21.25 -11.76 11.24
C LYS A 14 21.26 -12.43 9.87
N GLU A 15 20.40 -11.98 8.95
CA GLU A 15 20.34 -12.52 7.58
C GLU A 15 21.65 -12.33 6.82
N LEU A 16 22.34 -11.20 7.01
CA LEU A 16 23.66 -10.98 6.41
C LEU A 16 24.73 -11.94 6.93
N LYS A 17 24.65 -12.36 8.20
CA LYS A 17 25.57 -13.37 8.78
C LYS A 17 25.25 -14.78 8.31
N GLU A 18 23.99 -15.05 8.03
CA GLU A 18 23.50 -16.35 7.54
C GLU A 18 23.69 -16.50 6.01
N ALA A 19 23.84 -15.39 5.29
CA ALA A 19 24.11 -15.39 3.86
C ALA A 19 25.52 -15.92 3.54
N GLU A 20 25.60 -16.78 2.52
CA GLU A 20 26.88 -17.32 2.03
C GLU A 20 27.79 -16.20 1.53
N ALA A 21 29.08 -16.30 1.86
CA ALA A 21 30.09 -15.32 1.48
C ALA A 21 30.24 -15.25 -0.05
N GLY A 22 30.16 -14.05 -0.62
CA GLY A 22 30.20 -13.83 -2.07
C GLY A 22 28.88 -14.04 -2.80
N SER A 23 27.81 -14.44 -2.10
CA SER A 23 26.49 -14.60 -2.71
C SER A 23 25.85 -13.27 -3.12
N VAL A 24 24.93 -13.33 -4.08
CA VAL A 24 24.12 -12.16 -4.49
C VAL A 24 23.31 -11.61 -3.32
N LEU A 25 22.74 -12.49 -2.48
CA LEU A 25 22.03 -12.11 -1.27
C LEU A 25 22.92 -11.27 -0.34
N GLN A 26 24.15 -11.71 -0.08
CA GLN A 26 25.07 -10.97 0.80
C GLN A 26 25.39 -9.57 0.24
N SER A 27 25.61 -9.47 -1.07
CA SER A 27 25.87 -8.18 -1.74
C SER A 27 24.67 -7.22 -1.65
N GLU A 28 23.47 -7.72 -1.93
CA GLU A 28 22.24 -6.93 -1.87
C GLU A 28 21.92 -6.48 -0.43
N LEU A 29 22.04 -7.38 0.56
CA LEU A 29 21.84 -7.04 1.98
C LEU A 29 22.91 -6.08 2.51
N THR A 30 24.15 -6.19 2.03
CA THR A 30 25.22 -5.21 2.34
C THR A 30 24.84 -3.83 1.81
N THR A 31 24.27 -3.75 0.61
CA THR A 31 23.82 -2.47 0.02
C THR A 31 22.67 -1.85 0.82
N VAL A 32 21.71 -2.67 1.27
CA VAL A 32 20.65 -2.25 2.19
C VAL A 32 21.26 -1.72 3.50
N LEU A 33 22.23 -2.42 4.08
CA LEU A 33 22.87 -2.01 5.34
C LEU A 33 23.67 -0.71 5.20
N ALA A 34 24.41 -0.55 4.09
CA ALA A 34 25.15 0.67 3.76
C ALA A 34 24.20 1.86 3.60
N SER A 35 23.01 1.63 3.04
CA SER A 35 21.95 2.65 2.92
C SER A 35 21.42 3.14 4.27
N MET A 36 21.60 2.38 5.36
CA MET A 36 21.28 2.81 6.73
C MET A 36 22.40 3.66 7.37
N ALA A 37 23.60 3.67 6.80
CA ALA A 37 24.75 4.41 7.33
C ALA A 37 24.85 5.85 6.79
N ILE A 38 24.06 6.17 5.75
CA ILE A 38 23.97 7.51 5.16
C ILE A 38 22.64 8.19 5.53
N PRO A 39 22.52 9.52 5.39
CA PRO A 39 21.25 10.21 5.59
C PRO A 39 20.13 9.57 4.77
N ILE A 40 19.00 9.26 5.42
CA ILE A 40 17.93 8.43 4.87
C ILE A 40 17.34 8.98 3.55
N MET A 41 17.36 10.29 3.35
CA MET A 41 16.90 10.92 2.11
C MET A 41 17.85 10.66 0.92
N LYS A 42 19.15 10.54 1.19
CA LYS A 42 20.16 10.24 0.17
C LYS A 42 20.14 8.77 -0.25
N SER A 43 19.58 7.88 0.58
CA SER A 43 19.48 6.45 0.26
C SER A 43 18.26 6.09 -0.58
N ILE A 44 17.27 6.99 -0.72
CA ILE A 44 16.02 6.71 -1.46
C ILE A 44 16.28 6.18 -2.89
N PRO A 45 17.13 6.79 -3.73
CA PRO A 45 17.36 6.29 -5.09
C PRO A 45 17.94 4.87 -5.11
N THR A 46 18.89 4.59 -4.21
CA THR A 46 19.52 3.28 -4.07
C THR A 46 18.52 2.22 -3.62
N LEU A 47 17.69 2.54 -2.63
CA LEU A 47 16.68 1.62 -2.11
C LEU A 47 15.56 1.38 -3.13
N LEU A 48 15.13 2.40 -3.87
CA LEU A 48 14.17 2.24 -4.98
C LEU A 48 14.73 1.37 -6.11
N LYS A 49 16.03 1.49 -6.41
CA LYS A 49 16.70 0.61 -7.36
C LYS A 49 16.66 -0.84 -6.86
N LEU A 50 17.00 -1.08 -5.59
CA LEU A 50 16.95 -2.42 -5.00
C LEU A 50 15.54 -3.04 -5.05
N VAL A 51 14.49 -2.29 -4.70
CA VAL A 51 13.11 -2.80 -4.80
C VAL A 51 12.77 -3.28 -6.22
N LYS A 52 13.30 -2.61 -7.25
CA LYS A 52 13.02 -2.94 -8.65
C LYS A 52 13.91 -4.05 -9.20
N SER A 53 15.20 -4.03 -8.88
CA SER A 53 16.21 -4.83 -9.59
C SER A 53 16.91 -5.89 -8.74
N ALA A 54 16.67 -5.92 -7.42
CA ALA A 54 17.23 -6.98 -6.59
C ALA A 54 16.64 -8.32 -7.01
N THR A 55 17.49 -9.34 -6.98
CA THR A 55 17.12 -10.73 -7.27
C THR A 55 16.52 -11.41 -6.04
N THR A 56 16.90 -10.99 -4.84
CA THR A 56 16.46 -11.62 -3.60
C THR A 56 15.28 -10.89 -2.95
N GLN A 57 14.24 -11.65 -2.57
CA GLN A 57 13.06 -11.10 -1.91
C GLN A 57 13.39 -10.49 -0.54
N ALA A 58 14.38 -11.04 0.17
CA ALA A 58 14.86 -10.48 1.43
C ALA A 58 15.39 -9.05 1.26
N ALA A 59 16.22 -8.79 0.23
CA ALA A 59 16.72 -7.46 -0.03
C ALA A 59 15.60 -6.48 -0.43
N LYS A 60 14.66 -6.91 -1.28
CA LYS A 60 13.49 -6.11 -1.65
C LYS A 60 12.65 -5.72 -0.43
N HIS A 61 12.38 -6.68 0.47
CA HIS A 61 11.60 -6.46 1.69
C HIS A 61 12.26 -5.47 2.65
N HIS A 62 13.55 -5.63 2.93
CA HIS A 62 14.27 -4.68 3.78
C HIS A 62 14.36 -3.29 3.13
N ALA A 63 14.56 -3.22 1.81
CA ALA A 63 14.55 -1.96 1.09
C ALA A 63 13.19 -1.25 1.19
N ALA A 64 12.08 -1.96 1.02
CA ALA A 64 10.73 -1.41 1.18
C ALA A 64 10.47 -0.87 2.60
N LYS A 65 10.90 -1.61 3.63
CA LYS A 65 10.81 -1.16 5.03
C LYS A 65 11.61 0.12 5.29
N LEU A 66 12.85 0.19 4.79
CA LEU A 66 13.68 1.38 4.94
C LEU A 66 13.12 2.58 4.16
N LEU A 67 12.56 2.35 2.97
CA LEU A 67 11.88 3.38 2.18
C LEU A 67 10.70 3.97 2.94
N ALA A 68 9.86 3.16 3.56
CA ALA A 68 8.72 3.66 4.34
C ALA A 68 9.16 4.48 5.57
N ALA A 69 10.28 4.10 6.20
CA ALA A 69 10.85 4.87 7.30
C ALA A 69 11.30 6.29 6.90
N THR A 70 11.52 6.55 5.60
CA THR A 70 11.81 7.91 5.10
C THR A 70 10.60 8.85 5.22
N LYS A 71 9.38 8.32 5.26
CA LYS A 71 8.12 9.08 5.15
C LYS A 71 8.00 9.92 3.86
N ASP A 72 8.80 9.63 2.84
CA ASP A 72 8.74 10.34 1.55
C ASP A 72 7.57 9.82 0.69
N PRO A 73 6.55 10.63 0.37
CA PRO A 73 5.38 10.17 -0.38
C PRO A 73 5.71 9.67 -1.79
N ARG A 74 6.88 10.03 -2.35
CA ARG A 74 7.33 9.56 -3.67
C ARG A 74 7.56 8.05 -3.72
N ILE A 75 7.68 7.39 -2.56
CA ILE A 75 7.87 5.93 -2.48
C ILE A 75 6.57 5.13 -2.66
N ILE A 76 5.39 5.76 -2.50
CA ILE A 76 4.09 5.07 -2.57
C ILE A 76 3.90 4.40 -3.94
N ARG A 77 4.08 5.15 -5.04
CA ARG A 77 3.91 4.62 -6.39
C ARG A 77 4.88 3.46 -6.69
N PRO A 78 6.20 3.58 -6.47
CA PRO A 78 7.12 2.46 -6.66
C PRO A 78 6.76 1.21 -5.85
N LEU A 79 6.38 1.35 -4.57
CA LEU A 79 6.01 0.21 -3.74
C LEU A 79 4.70 -0.43 -4.21
N LEU A 80 3.71 0.37 -4.62
CA LEU A 80 2.47 -0.13 -5.20
C LEU A 80 2.69 -0.85 -6.54
N GLN A 81 3.61 -0.35 -7.37
CA GLN A 81 4.01 -1.04 -8.60
C GLN A 81 4.69 -2.38 -8.29
N ALA A 82 5.58 -2.43 -7.30
CA ALA A 82 6.21 -3.68 -6.86
C ALA A 82 5.18 -4.68 -6.31
N ALA A 83 4.17 -4.21 -5.57
CA ALA A 83 3.08 -5.05 -5.08
C ALA A 83 2.16 -5.58 -6.20
N ALA A 84 2.09 -4.90 -7.35
CA ALA A 84 1.29 -5.35 -8.49
C ALA A 84 2.10 -6.21 -9.49
N ALA A 85 3.43 -6.31 -9.32
CA ALA A 85 4.29 -6.97 -10.27
C ALA A 85 4.24 -8.51 -10.10
N PRO A 86 4.03 -9.28 -11.19
CA PRO A 86 3.87 -10.74 -11.11
C PRO A 86 5.12 -11.44 -10.56
N GLU A 87 6.31 -10.92 -10.82
CA GLU A 87 7.57 -11.47 -10.29
C GLU A 87 7.71 -11.40 -8.77
N ASN A 88 6.80 -10.71 -8.08
CA ASN A 88 6.77 -10.59 -6.63
C ASN A 88 5.62 -11.41 -5.99
N GLU A 89 5.00 -12.32 -6.74
CA GLU A 89 3.95 -13.20 -6.23
C GLU A 89 4.36 -13.93 -4.95
N GLY A 90 3.50 -13.90 -3.93
CA GLY A 90 3.76 -14.46 -2.60
C GLY A 90 4.49 -13.50 -1.65
N TYR A 91 5.03 -12.37 -2.14
CA TYR A 91 5.75 -11.37 -1.34
C TYR A 91 5.15 -9.97 -1.41
N GLN A 92 3.99 -9.82 -2.08
CA GLN A 92 3.40 -8.52 -2.41
C GLN A 92 3.04 -7.68 -1.16
N SER A 93 2.57 -8.32 -0.09
CA SER A 93 2.21 -7.64 1.17
C SER A 93 3.41 -6.91 1.80
N GLY A 94 4.63 -7.40 1.55
CA GLY A 94 5.89 -6.79 2.01
C GLY A 94 6.14 -5.38 1.47
N TYR A 95 5.49 -4.99 0.37
CA TYR A 95 5.58 -3.64 -0.19
C TYR A 95 4.44 -2.72 0.30
N LEU A 96 3.33 -3.28 0.78
CA LEU A 96 2.14 -2.53 1.21
C LEU A 96 2.13 -2.27 2.71
N TRP A 97 2.49 -3.26 3.55
CA TRP A 97 2.57 -3.10 5.00
C TRP A 97 3.44 -1.93 5.44
N PRO A 98 4.62 -1.68 4.85
CA PRO A 98 5.40 -0.51 5.21
C PRO A 98 4.63 0.81 5.03
N LEU A 99 3.77 0.93 4.02
CA LEU A 99 2.92 2.11 3.83
C LEU A 99 1.89 2.26 4.96
N GLU A 100 1.26 1.14 5.34
CA GLU A 100 0.22 1.11 6.38
C GLU A 100 0.81 1.43 7.76
N LEU A 101 1.92 0.78 8.11
CA LEU A 101 2.59 0.89 9.42
C LEU A 101 3.17 2.29 9.66
N HIS A 102 3.60 2.97 8.60
CA HIS A 102 4.12 4.33 8.66
C HIS A 102 3.05 5.41 8.42
N ASN A 103 1.77 5.01 8.32
CA ASN A 103 0.61 5.89 8.15
C ASN A 103 0.72 6.85 6.94
N PHE A 104 1.16 6.31 5.80
CA PHE A 104 1.16 7.09 4.55
C PHE A 104 -0.26 7.43 4.12
N ASP A 105 -0.47 8.69 3.72
CA ASP A 105 -1.70 9.08 3.05
C ASP A 105 -1.63 8.67 1.57
N CYS A 106 -2.39 7.64 1.23
CA CYS A 106 -2.42 7.05 -0.09
C CYS A 106 -3.55 7.61 -0.98
N THR A 107 -4.23 8.68 -0.57
CA THR A 107 -5.41 9.26 -1.24
C THR A 107 -5.19 9.45 -2.76
N ALA A 108 -4.05 10.01 -3.16
CA ALA A 108 -3.72 10.26 -4.57
C ALA A 108 -3.59 8.99 -5.44
N PHE A 109 -3.54 7.82 -4.82
CA PHE A 109 -3.35 6.52 -5.47
C PHE A 109 -4.57 5.61 -5.38
N LEU A 110 -5.74 6.15 -5.01
CA LEU A 110 -6.99 5.39 -4.90
C LEU A 110 -7.26 4.49 -6.13
N PRO A 111 -7.18 4.97 -7.39
CA PRO A 111 -7.42 4.12 -8.55
C PRO A 111 -6.50 2.91 -8.64
N GLN A 112 -5.23 3.07 -8.26
CA GLN A 112 -4.23 2.03 -8.34
C GLN A 112 -4.45 0.95 -7.26
N PHE A 113 -4.84 1.36 -6.04
CA PHE A 113 -5.24 0.41 -4.99
C PHE A 113 -6.51 -0.36 -5.38
N VAL A 114 -7.51 0.32 -5.95
CA VAL A 114 -8.72 -0.34 -6.45
C VAL A 114 -8.38 -1.33 -7.57
N ASN A 115 -7.54 -0.96 -8.54
CA ASN A 115 -7.13 -1.87 -9.59
C ASN A 115 -6.38 -3.09 -9.03
N LEU A 116 -5.49 -2.91 -8.05
CA LEU A 116 -4.80 -4.02 -7.38
C LEU A 116 -5.79 -4.95 -6.67
N LEU A 117 -6.76 -4.41 -5.95
CA LEU A 117 -7.78 -5.22 -5.27
C LEU A 117 -8.61 -6.06 -6.27
N LEU A 118 -8.89 -5.50 -7.45
CA LEU A 118 -9.64 -6.20 -8.49
C LEU A 118 -8.89 -7.40 -9.09
N THR A 119 -7.55 -7.43 -8.99
CA THR A 119 -6.76 -8.60 -9.43
C THR A 119 -6.67 -9.70 -8.37
N ARG A 120 -7.29 -9.53 -7.19
CA ARG A 120 -7.26 -10.51 -6.10
C ARG A 120 -8.57 -11.30 -6.02
N THR A 121 -8.45 -12.55 -5.59
CA THR A 121 -9.56 -13.44 -5.23
C THR A 121 -9.35 -13.96 -3.82
N GLY A 122 -10.45 -14.23 -3.11
CA GLY A 122 -10.42 -14.69 -1.72
C GLY A 122 -10.00 -13.59 -0.74
N PHE A 123 -9.57 -14.02 0.46
CA PHE A 123 -9.04 -13.14 1.50
C PHE A 123 -7.58 -13.53 1.79
N ASP A 124 -6.67 -12.66 1.36
CA ASP A 124 -5.24 -12.79 1.62
C ASP A 124 -4.68 -11.51 2.25
N GLU A 125 -3.41 -11.56 2.64
CA GLU A 125 -2.74 -10.46 3.31
C GLU A 125 -2.67 -9.19 2.45
N VAL A 126 -2.52 -9.34 1.13
CA VAL A 126 -2.47 -8.22 0.16
C VAL A 126 -3.80 -7.50 0.11
N THR A 127 -4.90 -8.26 0.06
CA THR A 127 -6.27 -7.76 0.06
C THR A 127 -6.55 -7.01 1.36
N TRP A 128 -6.19 -7.60 2.50
CA TRP A 128 -6.38 -6.99 3.80
C TRP A 128 -5.65 -5.64 3.91
N VAL A 129 -4.35 -5.61 3.65
CA VAL A 129 -3.56 -4.37 3.77
C VAL A 129 -3.99 -3.31 2.74
N CYS A 130 -4.44 -3.72 1.55
CA CYS A 130 -5.00 -2.82 0.55
C CYS A 130 -6.28 -2.13 1.06
N ILE A 131 -7.20 -2.89 1.68
CA ILE A 131 -8.41 -2.34 2.29
C ILE A 131 -8.07 -1.40 3.45
N GLU A 132 -7.12 -1.78 4.31
CA GLU A 132 -6.65 -0.92 5.42
C GLU A 132 -6.07 0.40 4.91
N LEU A 133 -5.27 0.36 3.83
CA LEU A 133 -4.73 1.56 3.20
C LEU A 133 -5.84 2.45 2.63
N ILE A 134 -6.85 1.87 1.97
CA ILE A 134 -8.04 2.61 1.49
C ILE A 134 -8.79 3.24 2.67
N ARG A 135 -9.00 2.49 3.76
CA ARG A 135 -9.67 2.97 4.98
C ARG A 135 -8.96 4.17 5.61
N LYS A 136 -7.62 4.22 5.53
CA LYS A 136 -6.79 5.30 6.08
C LYS A 136 -6.63 6.51 5.15
N MET A 137 -7.12 6.46 3.91
CA MET A 137 -7.07 7.61 2.99
C MET A 137 -7.85 8.78 3.56
N LYS A 138 -7.24 9.96 3.59
CA LYS A 138 -7.81 11.15 4.24
C LYS A 138 -8.79 11.89 3.34
N GLY A 139 -8.71 11.69 2.02
CA GLY A 139 -9.35 12.56 1.06
C GLY A 139 -8.64 13.93 0.94
N PRO A 140 -9.20 14.86 0.15
CA PRO A 140 -10.43 14.70 -0.60
C PRO A 140 -10.25 13.77 -1.80
N PHE A 141 -11.27 12.96 -2.08
CA PHE A 141 -11.40 12.27 -3.35
C PHE A 141 -12.09 13.17 -4.36
N GLU A 142 -11.52 13.26 -5.55
CA GLU A 142 -12.21 13.81 -6.72
C GLU A 142 -13.52 13.04 -6.98
N PRO A 143 -14.69 13.70 -7.08
CA PRO A 143 -15.99 13.02 -7.19
C PRO A 143 -16.06 12.02 -8.34
N ALA A 144 -15.53 12.38 -9.52
CA ALA A 144 -15.49 11.52 -10.69
C ALA A 144 -14.62 10.27 -10.44
N VAL A 145 -13.51 10.42 -9.70
CA VAL A 145 -12.60 9.32 -9.37
C VAL A 145 -13.25 8.39 -8.36
N ALA A 146 -13.81 8.92 -7.26
CA ALA A 146 -14.51 8.13 -6.25
C ALA A 146 -15.65 7.31 -6.87
N ARG A 147 -16.52 7.97 -7.66
CA ARG A 147 -17.64 7.33 -8.36
C ARG A 147 -17.18 6.23 -9.31
N LYS A 148 -16.11 6.46 -10.08
CA LYS A 148 -15.53 5.46 -10.99
C LYS A 148 -14.98 4.26 -10.22
N CYS A 149 -14.26 4.48 -9.14
CA CYS A 149 -13.71 3.43 -8.29
C CYS A 149 -14.80 2.57 -7.64
N ILE A 150 -15.83 3.19 -7.04
CA ILE A 150 -16.97 2.49 -6.44
C ILE A 150 -17.70 1.65 -7.50
N ARG A 151 -18.02 2.24 -8.67
CA ARG A 151 -18.68 1.50 -9.75
C ARG A 151 -17.89 0.29 -10.21
N LYS A 152 -16.56 0.41 -10.34
CA LYS A 152 -15.70 -0.73 -10.69
C LYS A 152 -15.78 -1.86 -9.66
N LEU A 153 -15.70 -1.53 -8.37
CA LEU A 153 -15.77 -2.52 -7.30
C LEU A 153 -17.13 -3.23 -7.27
N LEU A 154 -18.22 -2.50 -7.49
CA LEU A 154 -19.57 -3.04 -7.47
C LEU A 154 -19.94 -3.82 -8.75
N ALA A 155 -19.45 -3.42 -9.92
CA ALA A 155 -19.72 -4.13 -11.17
C ALA A 155 -19.24 -5.59 -11.14
N GLU A 156 -18.10 -5.81 -10.49
CA GLU A 156 -17.46 -7.12 -10.34
C GLU A 156 -18.18 -8.03 -9.32
N ILE A 157 -19.08 -7.50 -8.49
CA ILE A 157 -19.93 -8.30 -7.59
C ILE A 157 -21.00 -9.08 -8.38
N ASN A 158 -21.41 -8.55 -9.54
CA ASN A 158 -22.45 -9.17 -10.35
C ASN A 158 -21.90 -10.29 -11.26
N GLN A 159 -20.60 -10.60 -11.21
CA GLN A 159 -20.01 -11.68 -11.98
C GLN A 159 -20.12 -13.03 -11.27
N PRO A 160 -20.42 -14.12 -11.99
CA PRO A 160 -20.47 -15.46 -11.40
C PRO A 160 -19.05 -15.96 -11.08
N LEU A 161 -18.68 -16.06 -9.80
CA LEU A 161 -17.46 -16.76 -9.33
C LEU A 161 -17.83 -18.09 -8.65
N ALA A 162 -16.86 -19.01 -8.54
CA ALA A 162 -17.03 -20.28 -7.85
C ALA A 162 -17.24 -20.11 -6.33
N SER A 163 -18.09 -20.96 -5.75
CA SER A 163 -18.87 -20.76 -4.51
C SER A 163 -18.14 -20.27 -3.25
N LYS A 164 -16.91 -20.72 -2.94
CA LYS A 164 -16.25 -20.40 -1.65
C LYS A 164 -15.40 -19.13 -1.66
N GLU A 165 -14.70 -18.85 -2.76
CA GLU A 165 -13.89 -17.65 -2.91
C GLU A 165 -14.73 -16.43 -3.30
N LEU A 166 -15.91 -16.65 -3.89
CA LEU A 166 -16.90 -15.62 -4.24
C LEU A 166 -17.27 -14.73 -3.04
N ILE A 167 -17.62 -15.34 -1.89
CA ILE A 167 -18.15 -14.59 -0.73
C ILE A 167 -17.08 -13.66 -0.18
N ALA A 168 -15.86 -14.17 0.06
CA ALA A 168 -14.75 -13.36 0.55
C ALA A 168 -14.39 -12.24 -0.43
N THR A 169 -14.30 -12.56 -1.72
CA THR A 169 -13.99 -11.57 -2.77
C THR A 169 -15.04 -10.46 -2.82
N HIS A 170 -16.33 -10.80 -2.76
CA HIS A 170 -17.41 -9.81 -2.76
C HIS A 170 -17.41 -8.98 -1.49
N ALA A 171 -17.22 -9.59 -0.32
CA ALA A 171 -17.11 -8.88 0.94
C ALA A 171 -15.96 -7.87 0.91
N ASN A 172 -14.79 -8.27 0.39
CA ASN A 172 -13.62 -7.40 0.27
C ASN A 172 -13.87 -6.20 -0.66
N ARG A 173 -14.55 -6.42 -1.79
CA ARG A 173 -14.92 -5.35 -2.75
C ARG A 173 -15.97 -4.41 -2.16
N LEU A 174 -16.97 -4.94 -1.47
CA LEU A 174 -17.99 -4.16 -0.76
C LEU A 174 -17.37 -3.30 0.35
N GLU A 175 -16.50 -3.89 1.17
CA GLU A 175 -15.77 -3.20 2.22
C GLU A 175 -14.95 -2.03 1.65
N ALA A 176 -14.16 -2.27 0.59
CA ALA A 176 -13.41 -1.20 -0.06
C ALA A 176 -14.32 -0.09 -0.62
N ALA A 177 -15.44 -0.46 -1.25
CA ALA A 177 -16.41 0.50 -1.78
C ALA A 177 -17.05 1.34 -0.65
N ASP A 178 -17.44 0.69 0.45
CA ASP A 178 -17.97 1.34 1.65
C ASP A 178 -16.97 2.34 2.24
N ARG A 179 -15.70 1.97 2.38
CA ARG A 179 -14.66 2.88 2.86
C ARG A 179 -14.50 4.12 1.97
N ILE A 180 -14.52 3.94 0.65
CA ILE A 180 -14.46 5.07 -0.29
C ILE A 180 -15.69 5.96 -0.14
N MET A 181 -16.88 5.37 -0.07
CA MET A 181 -18.15 6.10 0.11
C MET A 181 -18.16 6.89 1.42
N CYS A 182 -17.79 6.26 2.54
CA CYS A 182 -17.73 6.91 3.85
C CYS A 182 -16.81 8.13 3.83
N THR A 183 -15.59 7.99 3.31
CA THR A 183 -14.65 9.12 3.21
C THR A 183 -15.17 10.22 2.28
N TYR A 184 -15.77 9.86 1.14
CA TYR A 184 -16.37 10.80 0.19
C TYR A 184 -17.59 11.56 0.74
N PHE A 185 -18.48 10.89 1.49
CA PHE A 185 -19.62 11.57 2.10
C PHE A 185 -19.18 12.45 3.26
N ASN A 186 -18.21 12.01 4.07
CA ASN A 186 -17.65 12.81 5.15
C ASN A 186 -16.98 14.09 4.65
N GLN A 187 -16.21 14.04 3.56
CA GLN A 187 -15.65 15.27 2.96
C GLN A 187 -16.76 16.21 2.45
N THR A 188 -17.81 15.65 1.82
CA THR A 188 -18.89 16.45 1.23
C THR A 188 -19.70 17.14 2.30
N ALA A 189 -20.03 16.42 3.38
CA ALA A 189 -20.68 16.98 4.56
C ALA A 189 -19.83 18.10 5.17
N ARG A 190 -18.51 17.90 5.36
CA ARG A 190 -17.62 18.96 5.89
C ARG A 190 -17.62 20.21 5.02
N THR A 191 -17.55 20.05 3.69
CA THR A 191 -17.60 21.18 2.75
C THR A 191 -18.94 21.91 2.81
N TYR A 192 -20.06 21.16 2.84
CA TYR A 192 -21.40 21.72 2.97
C TYR A 192 -21.55 22.54 4.25
N TRP A 193 -21.19 21.96 5.41
CA TRP A 193 -21.24 22.64 6.70
C TRP A 193 -20.35 23.88 6.75
N ALA A 194 -19.17 23.84 6.13
CA ALA A 194 -18.27 24.99 6.07
C ALA A 194 -18.86 26.15 5.26
N LYS A 195 -19.53 25.87 4.13
CA LYS A 195 -20.21 26.89 3.31
C LYS A 195 -21.43 27.48 4.04
N TRP A 196 -22.24 26.62 4.64
CA TRP A 196 -23.42 27.02 5.43
C TRP A 196 -23.05 28.00 6.55
N ASN A 197 -22.00 27.68 7.32
CA ASN A 197 -21.55 28.52 8.43
C ASN A 197 -20.93 29.87 7.98
N LYS A 198 -20.57 30.01 6.71
CA LYS A 198 -20.04 31.26 6.13
C LYS A 198 -21.11 32.11 5.44
N GLY A 199 -22.37 31.65 5.39
CA GLY A 199 -23.43 32.33 4.66
C GLY A 199 -23.27 32.28 3.13
N GLU A 200 -22.39 31.41 2.62
CA GLU A 200 -22.18 31.22 1.19
C GLU A 200 -23.28 30.30 0.64
N SER A 201 -23.97 30.72 -0.43
CA SER A 201 -24.99 29.90 -1.09
C SER A 201 -24.35 28.60 -1.60
N VAL A 202 -24.85 27.46 -1.14
CA VAL A 202 -24.46 26.15 -1.67
C VAL A 202 -25.17 25.99 -3.01
N THR A 203 -24.50 26.36 -4.10
CA THR A 203 -25.00 26.02 -5.45
C THR A 203 -24.96 24.50 -5.62
N GLU A 204 -26.11 23.94 -5.96
CA GLU A 204 -26.28 22.52 -6.34
C GLU A 204 -25.39 22.20 -7.54
N GLU A 205 -24.39 21.35 -7.37
CA GLU A 205 -23.71 20.72 -8.51
C GLU A 205 -24.61 19.58 -9.01
N GLN A 206 -25.21 19.78 -10.19
CA GLN A 206 -26.03 18.81 -10.94
C GLN A 206 -25.21 17.65 -11.51
#